data_AF-A0A2E3DDL7-F1
#
_entry.id   AF-A0A2E3DDL7-F1
#
_cell.length_a   1.000
_cell.length_b   1.000
_cell.length_c   1.000
_cell.angle_alpha   90.00
_cell.angle_beta   90.00
_cell.angle_gamma   90.00
#
_symmetry.space_group_name_H-M   'P 1'
#
loop_
_entity.id
_entity.type
_entity.pdbx_description
1 polymer ?
#
loop_
_entity_poly.entity_id
_entity_poly.type
_entity_poly.pdbx_seq_one_letter_code
_entity_poly.pdbx_strand_id
1 'polypeptide(L)'
;MWDVLSEARDLAGSCGSAAIALGVSRGHLTGEGLNPADLWIPAWEPDYPGWSPQYVVEQYTINKQRIDPETHELELTPHWRTRAWTPTEIVYYEDVPVEDAHETGIPVRERVEHGLGSCPVVWYQNTRSTRLPDGQPDCATAWPLLDKLDRLQSQVYKAAIANADPTLVIKENRAQRRGDNRLIQKGSNHVIALSNEGSADYLEMAGSSVGAGLEAIDKLVREILTTVECVVIDPEYARAYQSGEAMQLLWRSMESRANRLRTTLGAAIKEISYYFLKMAEVHGVANVETRGSSEETAGLLLPPRKVETTVPSELLQRVPEGPAMDSGPAELAAKPNYTWAPHEPGNANAYIELDWPSYWSPTPQQVMQMANAMGVATQGKPVITKESATRKIAQMLNIDPEEEVKLMGEEGEHQMGQLMNLGKVQNTLDEEDGEDTFDDEEGSREEDEEKNKLLGKPKPKKKVTMTPLGKCSHPNPAECRIHGIKAQQRALQKKDKGKAP
;
A
#
# COMPACT_ATOMS: atom_id res chain seq x y z
N MET A 1 3.82 -1.07 -16.92
CA MET A 1 4.91 -1.23 -15.92
C MET A 1 4.38 -1.51 -14.52
N TRP A 2 3.37 -0.76 -14.03
CA TRP A 2 2.75 -1.07 -12.73
C TRP A 2 2.16 -2.48 -12.65
N ASP A 3 1.62 -2.99 -13.74
CA ASP A 3 1.09 -4.37 -13.81
C ASP A 3 2.19 -5.39 -13.56
N VAL A 4 3.38 -5.20 -14.17
CA VAL A 4 4.56 -6.07 -14.00
C VAL A 4 5.08 -6.01 -12.57
N LEU A 5 5.10 -4.83 -11.96
CA LEU A 5 5.50 -4.69 -10.55
C LEU A 5 4.49 -5.36 -9.60
N SER A 6 3.19 -5.33 -9.95
CA SER A 6 2.13 -6.00 -9.20
C SER A 6 2.27 -7.53 -9.33
N GLU A 7 2.49 -8.02 -10.54
CA GLU A 7 2.75 -9.44 -10.82
C GLU A 7 4.01 -9.93 -10.09
N ALA A 8 5.11 -9.19 -10.18
CA ALA A 8 6.34 -9.51 -9.44
C ALA A 8 6.12 -9.48 -7.92
N ARG A 9 5.24 -8.62 -7.42
CA ARG A 9 4.87 -8.59 -6.00
C ARG A 9 4.09 -9.82 -5.58
N ASP A 10 3.18 -10.31 -6.40
CA ASP A 10 2.40 -11.53 -6.14
C ASP A 10 3.31 -12.77 -6.18
N LEU A 11 4.21 -12.85 -7.16
CA LEU A 11 5.24 -13.89 -7.24
C LEU A 11 6.17 -13.84 -6.01
N ALA A 12 6.66 -12.67 -5.63
CA ALA A 12 7.48 -12.52 -4.42
C ALA A 12 6.72 -12.88 -3.15
N GLY A 13 5.43 -12.55 -3.06
CA GLY A 13 4.59 -12.92 -1.94
C GLY A 13 4.44 -14.43 -1.77
N SER A 14 4.39 -15.18 -2.87
CA SER A 14 4.20 -16.63 -2.88
C SER A 14 5.52 -17.41 -2.75
N CYS A 15 6.57 -17.01 -3.48
CA CYS A 15 7.84 -17.73 -3.55
C CYS A 15 8.94 -17.15 -2.64
N GLY A 16 8.80 -15.91 -2.16
CA GLY A 16 9.81 -15.18 -1.37
C GLY A 16 10.73 -14.29 -2.20
N SER A 17 10.72 -14.44 -3.52
CA SER A 17 11.45 -13.63 -4.50
C SER A 17 10.66 -13.53 -5.81
N ALA A 18 11.05 -12.63 -6.70
CA ALA A 18 10.62 -12.57 -8.09
C ALA A 18 11.76 -12.03 -8.92
N ALA A 19 11.74 -12.24 -10.24
CA ALA A 19 12.62 -11.52 -11.14
C ALA A 19 11.80 -10.73 -12.16
N ILE A 20 12.36 -9.63 -12.65
CA ILE A 20 11.73 -8.81 -13.69
C ILE A 20 12.73 -8.71 -14.83
N ALA A 21 12.41 -9.35 -15.96
CA ALA A 21 13.17 -9.16 -17.19
C ALA A 21 12.72 -7.89 -17.88
N LEU A 22 13.68 -7.03 -18.20
CA LEU A 22 13.46 -5.75 -18.85
C LEU A 22 13.82 -5.88 -20.34
N GLY A 23 13.11 -5.15 -21.19
CA GLY A 23 13.40 -5.11 -22.61
C GLY A 23 12.71 -3.97 -23.32
N VAL A 24 12.96 -3.87 -24.63
CA VAL A 24 12.32 -2.88 -25.50
C VAL A 24 11.54 -3.61 -26.58
N SER A 25 10.24 -3.31 -26.69
CA SER A 25 9.37 -3.86 -27.73
C SER A 25 8.71 -2.73 -28.49
N ARG A 26 8.97 -2.66 -29.81
CA ARG A 26 8.40 -1.65 -30.71
C ARG A 26 8.61 -0.20 -30.22
N GLY A 27 9.76 0.08 -29.61
CA GLY A 27 10.09 1.40 -29.06
C GLY A 27 9.47 1.71 -27.70
N HIS A 28 8.74 0.77 -27.10
CA HIS A 28 8.24 0.90 -25.73
C HIS A 28 9.11 0.08 -24.77
N LEU A 29 9.42 0.67 -23.61
CA LEU A 29 10.01 -0.06 -22.49
C LEU A 29 8.99 -1.07 -21.99
N THR A 30 9.41 -2.32 -21.90
CA THR A 30 8.60 -3.46 -21.45
C THR A 30 9.30 -4.17 -20.30
N GLY A 31 8.50 -4.83 -19.46
CA GLY A 31 8.98 -5.72 -18.42
C GLY A 31 8.13 -6.99 -18.41
N GLU A 32 8.71 -8.07 -17.94
CA GLU A 32 8.06 -9.37 -17.78
C GLU A 32 8.37 -9.88 -16.37
N GLY A 33 7.33 -10.24 -15.61
CA GLY A 33 7.48 -10.90 -14.32
C GLY A 33 7.88 -12.36 -14.53
N LEU A 34 9.03 -12.75 -14.01
CA LEU A 34 9.54 -14.11 -14.11
C LEU A 34 9.38 -14.82 -12.77
N ASN A 35 8.88 -16.05 -12.83
CA ASN A 35 8.70 -16.90 -11.67
C ASN A 35 10.05 -17.49 -11.22
N PRO A 36 10.53 -17.22 -9.99
CA PRO A 36 11.81 -17.75 -9.50
C PRO A 36 11.96 -19.26 -9.57
N ALA A 37 10.85 -20.01 -9.45
CA ALA A 37 10.88 -21.46 -9.50
C ALA A 37 11.34 -21.99 -10.87
N ASP A 38 11.13 -21.22 -11.93
CA ASP A 38 11.51 -21.52 -13.30
C ASP A 38 12.89 -20.92 -13.65
N LEU A 39 13.56 -20.26 -12.69
CA LEU A 39 14.82 -19.58 -12.90
C LEU A 39 16.00 -20.32 -12.25
N TRP A 40 17.10 -20.35 -12.99
CA TRP A 40 18.40 -20.74 -12.50
C TRP A 40 19.39 -19.59 -12.71
N ILE A 41 20.11 -19.22 -11.67
CA ILE A 41 21.08 -18.11 -11.68
C ILE A 41 22.47 -18.71 -11.47
N PRO A 42 23.26 -18.89 -12.53
CA PRO A 42 24.60 -19.48 -12.43
C PRO A 42 25.58 -18.57 -11.70
N ALA A 43 25.44 -17.25 -11.86
CA ALA A 43 26.36 -16.26 -11.33
C ALA A 43 25.64 -14.96 -10.94
N TRP A 44 26.09 -14.38 -9.84
CA TRP A 44 25.70 -13.06 -9.34
C TRP A 44 26.83 -12.07 -9.59
N GLU A 45 26.49 -10.79 -9.71
CA GLU A 45 27.48 -9.72 -9.88
C GLU A 45 28.34 -9.57 -8.60
N PRO A 46 29.67 -9.81 -8.66
CA PRO A 46 30.53 -9.87 -7.47
C PRO A 46 30.74 -8.50 -6.81
N ASP A 47 30.72 -7.42 -7.59
CA ASP A 47 31.03 -6.07 -7.12
C ASP A 47 29.80 -5.30 -6.60
N TYR A 48 28.61 -5.91 -6.69
CA TYR A 48 27.37 -5.29 -6.25
C TYR A 48 27.01 -5.72 -4.82
N PRO A 49 26.73 -4.77 -3.89
CA PRO A 49 26.39 -5.10 -2.50
C PRO A 49 24.99 -5.75 -2.32
N GLY A 50 24.26 -5.96 -3.41
CA GLY A 50 22.95 -6.60 -3.44
C GLY A 50 22.93 -7.84 -4.34
N TRP A 51 21.76 -8.45 -4.47
CA TRP A 51 21.55 -9.59 -5.36
C TRP A 51 21.19 -9.08 -6.75
N SER A 52 22.18 -8.86 -7.61
CA SER A 52 21.97 -8.55 -9.02
C SER A 52 22.53 -9.70 -9.87
N PRO A 53 21.70 -10.37 -10.71
CA PRO A 53 22.14 -11.53 -11.45
C PRO A 53 23.04 -11.12 -12.62
N GLN A 54 24.12 -11.86 -12.85
CA GLN A 54 24.98 -11.65 -14.03
C GLN A 54 24.51 -12.49 -15.23
N TYR A 55 23.93 -13.65 -14.93
CA TYR A 55 23.42 -14.59 -15.91
C TYR A 55 22.14 -15.22 -15.35
N VAL A 56 21.08 -15.28 -16.16
CA VAL A 56 19.82 -15.91 -15.77
C VAL A 56 19.40 -16.91 -16.84
N VAL A 57 19.05 -18.13 -16.46
CA VAL A 57 18.36 -19.11 -17.30
C VAL A 57 16.93 -19.24 -16.80
N GLU A 58 15.96 -19.06 -17.67
CA GLU A 58 14.58 -19.49 -17.46
C GLU A 58 14.33 -20.79 -18.20
N GLN A 59 13.74 -21.76 -17.50
CA GLN A 59 13.35 -23.03 -18.06
C GLN A 59 12.04 -23.52 -17.47
N TYR A 60 11.03 -23.72 -18.32
CA TYR A 60 9.72 -24.24 -17.92
C TYR A 60 9.15 -25.18 -18.98
N THR A 61 8.19 -26.01 -18.57
CA THR A 61 7.53 -26.97 -19.46
C THR A 61 6.36 -26.34 -20.20
N ILE A 62 6.29 -26.58 -21.51
CA ILE A 62 5.16 -26.23 -22.37
C ILE A 62 4.61 -27.48 -23.04
N ASN A 63 3.31 -27.49 -23.34
CA ASN A 63 2.73 -28.56 -24.16
C ASN A 63 2.71 -28.13 -25.62
N LYS A 64 3.34 -28.91 -26.50
CA LYS A 64 3.27 -28.72 -27.95
C LYS A 64 2.39 -29.77 -28.59
N GLN A 65 1.59 -29.34 -29.57
CA GLN A 65 0.86 -30.25 -30.44
C GLN A 65 1.84 -30.84 -31.46
N ARG A 66 1.98 -32.15 -31.44
CA ARG A 66 2.75 -32.92 -32.42
C ARG A 66 1.80 -33.93 -33.05
N ILE A 67 1.84 -34.05 -34.38
CA ILE A 67 1.13 -35.14 -35.05
C ILE A 67 2.00 -36.38 -34.87
N ASP A 68 1.46 -37.38 -34.21
CA ASP A 68 2.13 -38.67 -34.09
C ASP A 68 2.23 -39.30 -35.49
N PRO A 69 3.45 -39.65 -35.95
CA PRO A 69 3.65 -40.25 -37.26
C PRO A 69 2.94 -41.60 -37.45
N GLU A 70 2.61 -42.32 -36.37
CA GLU A 70 1.97 -43.64 -36.47
C GLU A 70 0.43 -43.55 -36.42
N THR A 71 -0.11 -42.77 -35.48
CA THR A 71 -1.57 -42.66 -35.29
C THR A 71 -2.21 -41.53 -36.10
N HIS A 72 -1.42 -40.59 -36.62
CA HIS A 72 -1.88 -39.33 -37.25
C HIS A 72 -2.80 -38.48 -36.34
N GLU A 73 -2.83 -38.76 -35.04
CA GLU A 73 -3.58 -37.97 -34.06
C GLU A 73 -2.72 -36.82 -33.52
N LEU A 74 -3.39 -35.76 -33.04
CA LEU A 74 -2.74 -34.64 -32.38
C LEU A 74 -2.44 -35.01 -30.93
N GLU A 75 -1.17 -35.26 -30.62
CA GLU A 75 -0.70 -35.52 -29.26
C GLU A 75 -0.11 -34.26 -28.63
N LEU A 76 -0.42 -34.04 -27.36
CA LEU A 76 0.20 -32.99 -26.55
C LEU A 76 1.43 -33.54 -25.86
N THR A 77 2.61 -33.19 -26.38
CA THR A 77 3.89 -33.65 -25.83
C THR A 77 4.57 -32.52 -25.06
N PRO A 78 5.01 -32.76 -23.81
CA PRO A 78 5.67 -31.74 -23.00
C PRO A 78 7.08 -31.48 -23.53
N HIS A 79 7.43 -30.20 -23.65
CA HIS A 79 8.75 -29.72 -24.06
C HIS A 79 9.29 -28.71 -23.06
N TRP A 80 10.60 -28.71 -22.85
CA TRP A 80 11.32 -27.65 -22.18
C TRP A 80 11.48 -26.45 -23.10
N ARG A 81 11.01 -25.29 -22.65
CA ARG A 81 11.34 -23.99 -23.25
C ARG A 81 12.42 -23.35 -22.41
N THR A 82 13.53 -22.95 -23.05
CA THR A 82 14.67 -22.33 -22.37
C THR A 82 14.98 -20.97 -22.97
N ARG A 83 15.18 -19.98 -22.11
CA ARG A 83 15.61 -18.62 -22.44
C ARG A 83 16.71 -18.21 -21.47
N ALA A 84 17.73 -17.52 -21.94
CA ALA A 84 18.79 -17.02 -21.07
C ALA A 84 19.07 -15.54 -21.30
N TRP A 85 19.38 -14.82 -20.22
CA TRP A 85 19.84 -13.45 -20.25
C TRP A 85 21.30 -13.41 -19.83
N THR A 86 22.10 -12.76 -20.64
CA THR A 86 23.53 -12.53 -20.41
C THR A 86 23.80 -11.03 -20.31
N PRO A 87 25.03 -10.59 -20.00
CA PRO A 87 25.36 -9.17 -19.98
C PRO A 87 25.24 -8.47 -21.34
N THR A 88 25.29 -9.22 -22.45
CA THR A 88 25.37 -8.68 -23.81
C THR A 88 24.10 -8.96 -24.63
N GLU A 89 23.50 -10.12 -24.43
CA GLU A 89 22.42 -10.64 -25.28
C GLU A 89 21.41 -11.50 -24.51
N ILE A 90 20.22 -11.64 -25.11
CA ILE A 90 19.20 -12.60 -24.75
C ILE A 90 19.29 -13.77 -25.73
N VAL A 91 19.39 -14.99 -25.21
CA VAL A 91 19.53 -16.23 -25.99
C VAL A 91 18.24 -17.03 -25.87
N TYR A 92 17.58 -17.27 -26.99
CA TYR A 92 16.43 -18.16 -27.10
C TYR A 92 16.90 -19.50 -27.64
N TYR A 93 16.57 -20.57 -26.92
CA TYR A 93 16.89 -21.93 -27.33
C TYR A 93 15.70 -22.58 -28.06
N GLU A 94 15.96 -23.67 -28.79
CA GLU A 94 14.88 -24.48 -29.35
C GLU A 94 14.15 -25.23 -28.22
N ASP A 95 12.85 -25.46 -28.41
CA ASP A 95 12.07 -26.21 -27.43
C ASP A 95 12.38 -27.70 -27.58
N VAL A 96 12.78 -28.37 -26.49
CA VAL A 96 13.25 -29.77 -26.49
C VAL A 96 12.23 -30.67 -25.80
N PRO A 97 11.89 -31.87 -26.31
CA PRO A 97 11.02 -32.81 -25.61
C PRO A 97 11.54 -33.13 -24.20
N VAL A 98 10.67 -33.23 -23.20
CA VAL A 98 11.10 -33.50 -21.80
C VAL A 98 11.86 -34.83 -21.67
N GLU A 99 11.58 -35.79 -22.54
CA GLU A 99 12.20 -37.12 -22.57
C GLU A 99 13.63 -37.10 -23.16
N ASP A 100 13.95 -36.11 -23.98
CA ASP A 100 15.24 -36.00 -24.65
C ASP A 100 16.23 -35.23 -23.78
N ALA A 101 17.03 -35.97 -23.01
CA ALA A 101 18.18 -35.40 -22.31
C ALA A 101 19.32 -35.12 -23.32
N HIS A 102 19.48 -33.87 -23.74
CA HIS A 102 20.60 -33.49 -24.61
C HIS A 102 21.92 -33.41 -23.83
N GLU A 103 22.78 -34.42 -24.01
CA GLU A 103 24.15 -34.42 -23.46
C GLU A 103 25.04 -33.30 -24.08
N THR A 104 24.73 -32.86 -25.30
CA THR A 104 25.53 -31.87 -26.05
C THR A 104 25.07 -30.42 -25.85
N GLY A 105 24.09 -30.19 -24.97
CA GLY A 105 23.47 -28.87 -24.77
C GLY A 105 22.30 -28.60 -25.73
N ILE A 106 21.50 -27.60 -25.40
CA ILE A 106 20.28 -27.23 -26.14
C ILE A 106 20.69 -26.33 -27.33
N PRO A 107 20.22 -26.61 -28.56
CA PRO A 107 20.52 -25.76 -29.71
C PRO A 107 19.92 -24.36 -29.56
N VAL A 108 20.66 -23.36 -30.02
CA VAL A 108 20.25 -21.95 -29.97
C VAL A 108 19.39 -21.63 -31.18
N ARG A 109 18.21 -21.09 -30.94
CA ARG A 109 17.27 -20.63 -31.97
C ARG A 109 17.59 -19.20 -32.42
N GLU A 110 17.81 -18.30 -31.47
CA GLU A 110 17.91 -16.86 -31.73
C GLU A 110 18.74 -16.16 -30.64
N ARG A 111 19.46 -15.12 -31.03
CA ARG A 111 20.23 -14.24 -30.14
C ARG A 111 19.83 -12.80 -30.41
N VAL A 112 19.52 -12.04 -29.35
CA VAL A 112 19.10 -10.64 -29.42
C VAL A 112 20.01 -9.80 -28.54
N GLU A 113 20.82 -8.95 -29.16
CA GLU A 113 21.69 -8.01 -28.44
C GLU A 113 20.88 -6.84 -27.87
N HIS A 114 21.15 -6.50 -26.60
CA HIS A 114 20.51 -5.36 -25.93
C HIS A 114 21.49 -4.25 -25.54
N GLY A 115 22.80 -4.48 -25.63
CA GLY A 115 23.83 -3.43 -25.52
C GLY A 115 24.04 -2.81 -24.14
N LEU A 116 23.56 -3.43 -23.06
CA LEU A 116 23.60 -2.84 -21.71
C LEU A 116 24.90 -3.10 -20.94
N GLY A 117 25.67 -4.12 -21.34
CA GLY A 117 26.88 -4.56 -20.64
C GLY A 117 26.61 -5.20 -19.27
N SER A 118 25.35 -5.52 -18.96
CA SER A 118 24.86 -6.11 -17.71
C SER A 118 23.53 -6.81 -17.99
N CYS A 119 23.21 -7.87 -17.23
CA CYS A 119 22.01 -8.67 -17.45
C CYS A 119 20.75 -7.84 -17.13
N PRO A 120 19.79 -7.70 -18.07
CA PRO A 120 18.60 -6.86 -17.89
C PRO A 120 17.52 -7.56 -17.05
N VAL A 121 17.92 -8.26 -15.99
CA VAL A 121 17.01 -8.95 -15.07
C VAL A 121 17.22 -8.39 -13.68
N VAL A 122 16.16 -7.81 -13.11
CA VAL A 122 16.18 -7.28 -11.75
C VAL A 122 15.65 -8.33 -10.80
N TRP A 123 16.45 -8.70 -9.80
CA TRP A 123 16.03 -9.65 -8.77
C TRP A 123 15.38 -8.92 -7.59
N TYR A 124 14.16 -9.32 -7.26
CA TYR A 124 13.34 -8.71 -6.23
C TYR A 124 13.12 -9.69 -5.07
N GLN A 125 13.65 -9.37 -3.90
CA GLN A 125 13.36 -10.13 -2.67
C GLN A 125 12.08 -9.63 -2.02
N ASN A 126 11.17 -10.54 -1.63
CA ASN A 126 9.96 -10.15 -0.90
C ASN A 126 10.32 -9.51 0.45
N THR A 127 11.01 -10.26 1.30
CA THR A 127 11.63 -9.74 2.52
C THR A 127 13.14 -9.71 2.37
N ARG A 128 13.78 -8.66 2.87
CA ARG A 128 15.22 -8.48 2.73
C ARG A 128 15.98 -9.61 3.42
N SER A 129 16.86 -10.27 2.68
CA SER A 129 17.77 -11.29 3.19
C SER A 129 19.20 -10.99 2.75
N THR A 130 20.12 -10.86 3.71
CA THR A 130 21.54 -10.60 3.44
C THR A 130 22.34 -11.87 3.16
N ARG A 131 21.78 -13.05 3.48
CA ARG A 131 22.49 -14.33 3.40
C ARG A 131 22.09 -15.17 2.21
N LEU A 132 20.85 -15.02 1.76
CA LEU A 132 20.27 -15.81 0.69
C LEU A 132 19.71 -14.88 -0.38
N PRO A 133 19.75 -15.29 -1.66
CA PRO A 133 19.13 -14.55 -2.74
C PRO A 133 17.61 -14.51 -2.60
N ASP A 134 17.01 -15.52 -1.98
CA ASP A 134 15.58 -15.55 -1.69
C ASP A 134 15.24 -14.89 -0.36
N GLY A 135 14.12 -14.15 -0.38
CA GLY A 135 13.45 -13.66 0.82
C GLY A 135 12.48 -14.70 1.39
N GLN A 136 11.70 -14.29 2.37
CA GLN A 136 10.60 -15.09 2.91
C GLN A 136 9.27 -14.73 2.20
N PRO A 137 8.45 -15.72 1.85
CA PRO A 137 7.09 -15.46 1.36
C PRO A 137 6.23 -14.83 2.45
N ASP A 138 5.08 -14.26 2.08
CA ASP A 138 4.22 -13.52 3.00
C ASP A 138 3.61 -14.39 4.10
N CYS A 139 3.26 -15.63 3.76
CA CYS A 139 2.70 -16.62 4.67
C CYS A 139 3.75 -17.57 5.26
N ALA A 140 5.06 -17.26 5.16
CA ALA A 140 6.14 -18.11 5.65
C ALA A 140 5.96 -18.60 7.10
N THR A 141 5.44 -17.72 7.96
CA THR A 141 5.22 -18.00 9.39
C THR A 141 3.92 -18.75 9.68
N ALA A 142 3.00 -18.79 8.71
CA ALA A 142 1.64 -19.32 8.89
C ALA A 142 1.43 -20.71 8.29
N TRP A 143 2.39 -21.27 7.54
CA TRP A 143 2.24 -22.59 6.92
C TRP A 143 1.76 -23.70 7.87
N PRO A 144 2.30 -23.85 9.10
CA PRO A 144 1.81 -24.88 10.02
C PRO A 144 0.39 -24.65 10.53
N LEU A 145 -0.08 -23.39 10.53
CA LEU A 145 -1.45 -23.03 10.91
C LEU A 145 -2.41 -23.26 9.75
N LEU A 146 -2.00 -22.95 8.52
CA LEU A 146 -2.76 -23.24 7.29
C LEU A 146 -3.00 -24.75 7.14
N ASP A 147 -1.97 -25.57 7.33
CA ASP A 147 -2.11 -27.03 7.33
C ASP A 147 -3.12 -27.54 8.36
N LYS A 148 -3.12 -26.94 9.57
CA LYS A 148 -4.07 -27.30 10.63
C LYS A 148 -5.48 -26.87 10.27
N LEU A 149 -5.64 -25.68 9.69
CA LEU A 149 -6.92 -25.16 9.21
C LEU A 149 -7.50 -26.09 8.15
N ASP A 150 -6.74 -26.43 7.11
CA ASP A 150 -7.17 -27.31 6.02
C ASP A 150 -7.59 -28.68 6.53
N ARG A 151 -6.81 -29.27 7.43
CA ARG A 151 -7.14 -30.56 8.06
C ARG A 151 -8.42 -30.46 8.88
N LEU A 152 -8.55 -29.45 9.73
CA LEU A 152 -9.73 -29.29 10.58
C LEU A 152 -10.99 -29.04 9.75
N GLN A 153 -10.92 -28.11 8.81
CA GLN A 153 -12.02 -27.76 7.92
C GLN A 153 -12.48 -28.96 7.08
N SER A 154 -11.52 -29.72 6.53
CA SER A 154 -11.83 -30.98 5.83
C SER A 154 -12.58 -31.98 6.70
N GLN A 155 -12.21 -32.12 7.98
CA GLN A 155 -12.90 -33.05 8.90
C GLN A 155 -14.28 -32.54 9.30
N VAL A 156 -14.43 -31.23 9.54
CA VAL A 156 -15.73 -30.62 9.88
C VAL A 156 -16.71 -30.78 8.72
N TYR A 157 -16.27 -30.55 7.47
CA TYR A 157 -17.13 -30.76 6.31
C TYR A 157 -17.47 -32.22 6.07
N LYS A 158 -16.53 -33.14 6.27
CA LYS A 158 -16.84 -34.59 6.24
C LYS A 158 -17.89 -34.96 7.29
N ALA A 159 -17.79 -34.44 8.51
CA ALA A 159 -18.78 -34.64 9.56
C ALA A 159 -20.15 -34.05 9.19
N ALA A 160 -20.19 -32.85 8.61
CA ALA A 160 -21.41 -32.21 8.17
C ALA A 160 -22.11 -33.01 7.05
N ILE A 161 -21.35 -33.49 6.06
CA ILE A 161 -21.86 -34.34 4.98
C ILE A 161 -22.39 -35.67 5.54
N ALA A 162 -21.67 -36.29 6.47
CA ALA A 162 -22.11 -37.54 7.12
C ALA A 162 -23.41 -37.35 7.93
N ASN A 163 -23.64 -36.16 8.49
CA ASN A 163 -24.89 -35.84 9.17
C ASN A 163 -26.05 -35.54 8.21
N ALA A 164 -25.77 -35.18 6.96
CA ALA A 164 -26.81 -34.98 5.94
C ALA A 164 -27.40 -36.31 5.41
N ASP A 165 -26.63 -37.41 5.49
CA ASP A 165 -27.09 -38.76 5.18
C ASP A 165 -26.74 -39.73 6.33
N PRO A 166 -27.49 -39.67 7.44
CA PRO A 166 -27.13 -40.39 8.64
C PRO A 166 -27.37 -41.89 8.50
N THR A 167 -26.51 -42.69 9.14
CA THR A 167 -26.63 -44.15 9.06
C THR A 167 -27.76 -44.63 9.95
N LEU A 168 -28.79 -45.23 9.36
CA LEU A 168 -29.85 -45.90 10.10
C LEU A 168 -29.34 -47.19 10.77
N VAL A 169 -29.37 -47.22 12.10
CA VAL A 169 -29.02 -48.38 12.91
C VAL A 169 -30.30 -49.00 13.47
N ILE A 170 -30.54 -50.26 13.12
CA ILE A 170 -31.70 -51.02 13.60
C ILE A 170 -31.21 -52.13 14.53
N LYS A 171 -31.66 -52.11 15.78
CA LYS A 171 -31.44 -53.16 16.77
C LYS A 171 -32.69 -54.04 16.81
N GLU A 172 -32.54 -55.30 16.41
CA GLU A 172 -33.65 -56.25 16.38
C GLU A 172 -33.13 -57.69 16.50
N ASN A 173 -33.98 -58.60 16.99
CA ASN A 173 -33.65 -60.01 17.11
C ASN A 173 -33.49 -60.67 15.71
N ARG A 174 -32.35 -61.32 15.49
CA ARG A 174 -31.95 -61.92 14.20
C ARG A 174 -32.93 -62.97 13.68
N ALA A 175 -33.64 -63.67 14.56
CA ALA A 175 -34.61 -64.71 14.19
C ALA A 175 -35.90 -64.12 13.59
N GLN A 176 -36.42 -63.03 14.16
CA GLN A 176 -37.64 -62.35 13.68
C GLN A 176 -37.38 -61.61 12.35
N ARG A 177 -36.19 -61.01 12.19
CA ARG A 177 -35.81 -60.29 10.96
C ARG A 177 -35.69 -61.19 9.72
N ARG A 178 -35.33 -62.46 9.89
CA ARG A 178 -35.21 -63.44 8.78
C ARG A 178 -36.56 -64.05 8.39
N GLY A 179 -37.51 -64.14 9.30
CA GLY A 179 -38.83 -64.72 9.04
C GLY A 179 -39.73 -63.86 8.16
N ASP A 180 -39.64 -62.53 8.31
CA ASP A 180 -40.59 -61.60 7.67
C ASP A 180 -40.17 -61.09 6.29
N ASN A 181 -38.96 -61.41 5.81
CA ASN A 181 -38.42 -61.00 4.50
C ASN A 181 -38.65 -59.50 4.15
N ARG A 182 -38.68 -58.64 5.17
CA ARG A 182 -38.99 -57.20 5.05
C ARG A 182 -37.80 -56.46 4.46
N LEU A 183 -37.93 -56.04 3.20
CA LEU A 183 -37.03 -55.08 2.57
C LEU A 183 -37.16 -53.73 3.29
N ILE A 184 -36.10 -53.31 3.98
CA ILE A 184 -36.04 -52.03 4.65
C ILE A 184 -35.85 -50.95 3.58
N GLN A 185 -36.93 -50.25 3.26
CA GLN A 185 -36.89 -49.09 2.37
C GLN A 185 -36.57 -47.84 3.19
N LYS A 186 -35.51 -47.13 2.80
CA LYS A 186 -35.09 -45.87 3.43
C LYS A 186 -35.84 -44.70 2.77
N GLY A 187 -36.02 -43.59 3.50
CA GLY A 187 -36.60 -42.34 2.99
C GLY A 187 -37.83 -41.85 3.74
N SER A 188 -38.20 -40.59 3.54
CA SER A 188 -39.28 -39.90 4.28
C SER A 188 -40.68 -40.50 4.11
N ASN A 189 -40.91 -41.24 3.02
CA ASN A 189 -42.21 -41.83 2.70
C ASN A 189 -42.33 -43.33 3.07
N HIS A 190 -41.32 -43.91 3.71
CA HIS A 190 -41.29 -45.33 4.05
C HIS A 190 -41.38 -45.55 5.56
N VAL A 191 -42.27 -46.45 5.98
CA VAL A 191 -42.43 -46.83 7.40
C VAL A 191 -41.43 -47.93 7.74
N ILE A 192 -40.61 -47.69 8.76
CA ILE A 192 -39.70 -48.70 9.30
C ILE A 192 -40.47 -49.56 10.30
N ALA A 193 -40.86 -50.77 9.89
CA ALA A 193 -41.52 -51.72 10.77
C ALA A 193 -40.51 -52.38 11.72
N LEU A 194 -40.74 -52.27 13.03
CA LEU A 194 -39.93 -52.85 14.10
C LEU A 194 -40.78 -53.82 14.93
N SER A 195 -40.17 -54.87 15.47
CA SER A 195 -40.76 -55.70 16.52
C SER A 195 -40.91 -54.94 17.85
N ASN A 196 -41.68 -55.49 18.79
CA ASN A 196 -41.96 -54.88 20.10
C ASN A 196 -40.70 -54.62 20.95
N GLU A 197 -39.60 -55.32 20.68
CA GLU A 197 -38.30 -55.15 21.35
C GLU A 197 -37.26 -54.42 20.46
N GLY A 198 -37.63 -54.04 19.24
CA GLY A 198 -36.73 -53.43 18.28
C GLY A 198 -36.59 -51.92 18.47
N SER A 199 -35.40 -51.37 18.20
CA SER A 199 -35.17 -49.92 18.15
C SER A 199 -34.52 -49.52 16.82
N ALA A 200 -34.89 -48.35 16.29
CA ALA A 200 -34.24 -47.75 15.14
C ALA A 200 -33.77 -46.35 15.51
N ASP A 201 -32.46 -46.14 15.40
CA ASP A 201 -31.80 -44.88 15.71
C ASP A 201 -31.00 -44.43 14.49
N TYR A 202 -30.98 -43.13 14.20
CA TYR A 202 -30.02 -42.57 13.27
C TYR A 202 -28.70 -42.33 14.00
N LEU A 203 -27.62 -42.90 13.48
CA LEU A 203 -26.28 -42.64 13.97
C LEU A 203 -25.77 -41.35 13.34
N GLU A 204 -25.99 -40.24 14.04
CA GLU A 204 -25.49 -38.92 13.68
C GLU A 204 -24.30 -38.55 14.58
N MET A 205 -23.36 -37.78 14.04
CA MET A 205 -22.44 -37.04 14.89
C MET A 205 -23.21 -35.93 15.59
N ALA A 206 -22.99 -35.78 16.90
CA ALA A 206 -23.62 -34.72 17.68
C ALA A 206 -23.37 -33.35 17.03
N GLY A 207 -24.42 -32.62 16.66
CA GLY A 207 -24.31 -31.34 15.96
C GLY A 207 -23.48 -30.27 16.70
N SER A 208 -23.36 -30.40 18.03
CA SER A 208 -22.46 -29.59 18.85
C SER A 208 -20.99 -29.73 18.47
N SER A 209 -20.55 -30.90 17.97
CA SER A 209 -19.17 -31.13 17.52
C SER A 209 -18.85 -30.38 16.23
N VAL A 210 -19.82 -30.31 15.30
CA VAL A 210 -19.70 -29.52 14.05
C VAL A 210 -19.67 -28.03 14.39
N GLY A 211 -20.54 -27.57 15.30
CA GLY A 211 -20.55 -26.18 15.77
C GLY A 211 -19.24 -25.76 16.45
N ALA A 212 -18.72 -26.60 17.37
CA ALA A 212 -17.43 -26.36 18.00
C ALA A 212 -16.26 -26.37 16.99
N GLY A 213 -16.34 -27.21 15.96
CA GLY A 213 -15.39 -27.24 14.85
C GLY A 213 -15.36 -25.94 14.05
N LEU A 214 -16.54 -25.38 13.70
CA LEU A 214 -16.65 -24.08 13.03
C LEU A 214 -16.08 -22.94 13.88
N GLU A 215 -16.36 -22.92 15.19
CA GLU A 215 -15.80 -21.89 16.09
C GLU A 215 -14.26 -22.00 16.21
N ALA A 216 -13.71 -23.22 16.21
CA ALA A 216 -12.28 -23.44 16.20
C ALA A 216 -11.63 -22.99 14.89
N ILE A 217 -12.31 -23.19 13.75
CA ILE A 217 -11.89 -22.67 12.44
C ILE A 217 -11.80 -21.14 12.48
N ASP A 218 -12.84 -20.44 12.96
CA ASP A 218 -12.82 -18.97 13.06
C ASP A 218 -11.68 -18.45 13.94
N LYS A 219 -11.39 -19.14 15.05
CA LYS A 219 -10.26 -18.80 15.93
C LYS A 219 -8.92 -19.00 15.23
N LEU A 220 -8.75 -20.10 14.50
CA LEU A 220 -7.53 -20.36 13.72
C LEU A 220 -7.34 -19.34 12.59
N VAL A 221 -8.39 -18.97 11.88
CA VAL A 221 -8.33 -17.92 10.84
C VAL A 221 -7.86 -16.60 11.44
N ARG A 222 -8.39 -16.19 12.59
CA ARG A 222 -7.93 -14.97 13.28
C ARG A 222 -6.46 -15.06 13.73
N GLU A 223 -6.02 -16.23 14.22
CA GLU A 223 -4.62 -16.46 14.59
C GLU A 223 -3.69 -16.38 13.37
N ILE A 224 -4.09 -16.97 12.24
CA ILE A 224 -3.38 -16.89 10.97
C ILE A 224 -3.25 -15.43 10.52
N LEU A 225 -4.37 -14.70 10.45
CA LEU A 225 -4.39 -13.28 10.06
C LEU A 225 -3.49 -12.42 10.94
N THR A 226 -3.52 -12.65 12.26
CA THR A 226 -2.64 -11.96 13.21
C THR A 226 -1.17 -12.30 12.95
N THR A 227 -0.86 -13.56 12.64
CA THR A 227 0.50 -14.05 12.39
C THR A 227 1.10 -13.51 11.10
N VAL A 228 0.29 -13.35 10.05
CA VAL A 228 0.71 -12.74 8.78
C VAL A 228 0.60 -11.21 8.77
N GLU A 229 0.17 -10.61 9.88
CA GLU A 229 -0.10 -9.17 10.02
C GLU A 229 -1.15 -8.63 9.02
N CYS A 230 -2.04 -9.50 8.55
CA CYS A 230 -3.13 -9.14 7.65
C CYS A 230 -4.37 -8.76 8.45
N VAL A 231 -4.94 -7.61 8.11
CA VAL A 231 -6.13 -7.04 8.74
C VAL A 231 -7.27 -7.17 7.75
N VAL A 232 -8.22 -8.03 8.08
CA VAL A 232 -9.51 -8.13 7.39
C VAL A 232 -10.55 -7.50 8.31
N ILE A 233 -11.19 -6.43 7.85
CA ILE A 233 -12.19 -5.72 8.64
C ILE A 233 -13.57 -6.18 8.22
N ASP A 234 -14.28 -6.81 9.15
CA ASP A 234 -15.71 -7.04 9.00
C ASP A 234 -16.47 -5.70 9.07
N PRO A 235 -17.45 -5.45 8.20
CA PRO A 235 -18.18 -4.18 8.17
C PRO A 235 -18.91 -3.88 9.49
N GLU A 236 -19.29 -4.91 10.25
CA GLU A 236 -19.85 -4.75 11.60
C GLU A 236 -18.80 -4.29 12.62
N TYR A 237 -17.58 -4.83 12.53
CA TYR A 237 -16.45 -4.42 13.37
C TYR A 237 -15.99 -3.00 13.02
N ALA A 238 -16.02 -2.63 11.73
CA ALA A 238 -15.71 -1.27 11.27
C ALA A 238 -16.63 -0.21 11.90
N ARG A 239 -17.93 -0.51 12.06
CA ARG A 239 -18.90 0.42 12.66
C ARG A 239 -18.60 0.74 14.14
N ALA A 240 -17.92 -0.16 14.84
CA ALA A 240 -17.52 0.06 16.24
C ALA A 240 -16.40 1.11 16.36
N TYR A 241 -15.59 1.30 15.32
CA TYR A 241 -14.47 2.25 15.29
C TYR A 241 -14.80 3.46 14.42
N GLN A 242 -15.56 4.40 14.99
CA GLN A 242 -16.02 5.59 14.27
C GLN A 242 -14.95 6.69 14.11
N SER A 243 -13.82 6.60 14.81
CA SER A 243 -12.74 7.60 14.70
C SER A 243 -11.66 7.15 13.71
N GLY A 244 -11.20 8.08 12.86
CA GLY A 244 -10.13 7.81 11.90
C GLY A 244 -8.83 7.33 12.54
N GLU A 245 -8.51 7.83 13.74
CA GLU A 245 -7.33 7.39 14.52
C GLU A 245 -7.47 5.92 15.00
N ALA A 246 -8.67 5.50 15.40
CA ALA A 246 -8.88 4.12 15.80
C ALA A 246 -8.81 3.16 14.61
N MET A 247 -9.24 3.62 13.43
CA MET A 247 -9.05 2.86 12.19
C MET A 247 -7.56 2.75 11.84
N GLN A 248 -6.78 3.83 11.93
CA GLN A 248 -5.33 3.77 11.75
C GLN A 248 -4.66 2.82 12.75
N LEU A 249 -5.08 2.82 14.02
CA LEU A 249 -4.58 1.90 15.04
C LEU A 249 -4.78 0.43 14.64
N LEU A 250 -5.91 0.11 14.01
CA LEU A 250 -6.26 -1.23 13.55
C LEU A 250 -5.35 -1.70 12.41
N TRP A 251 -4.97 -0.81 11.49
CA TRP A 251 -4.13 -1.14 10.34
C TRP A 251 -2.62 -1.11 10.60
N ARG A 252 -2.17 -0.71 11.80
CA ARG A 252 -0.74 -0.55 12.13
C ARG A 252 0.12 -1.78 11.82
N SER A 253 -0.40 -2.99 12.02
CA SER A 253 0.34 -4.22 11.70
C SER A 253 0.60 -4.33 10.19
N MET A 254 -0.42 -4.05 9.38
CA MET A 254 -0.31 -4.07 7.92
C MET A 254 0.59 -2.95 7.40
N GLU A 255 0.52 -1.75 7.99
CA GLU A 255 1.44 -0.65 7.66
C GLU A 255 2.90 -1.02 7.96
N SER A 256 3.16 -1.65 9.11
CA SER A 256 4.49 -2.14 9.48
C SER A 256 5.00 -3.18 8.48
N ARG A 257 4.13 -4.13 8.06
CA ARG A 257 4.45 -5.10 7.01
C ARG A 257 4.75 -4.41 5.69
N ALA A 258 3.89 -3.51 5.24
CA ALA A 258 4.04 -2.78 3.99
C ALA A 258 5.32 -1.94 3.96
N ASN A 259 5.69 -1.27 5.06
CA ASN A 259 6.93 -0.51 5.16
C ASN A 259 8.18 -1.39 4.99
N ARG A 260 8.17 -2.62 5.54
CA ARG A 260 9.26 -3.58 5.33
C ARG A 260 9.39 -3.98 3.87
N LEU A 261 8.27 -4.23 3.20
CA LEU A 261 8.22 -4.60 1.78
C LEU A 261 8.60 -3.43 0.85
N ARG A 262 8.24 -2.19 1.21
CA ARG A 262 8.62 -0.97 0.47
C ARG A 262 10.13 -0.81 0.35
N THR A 263 10.89 -1.29 1.33
CA THR A 263 12.36 -1.18 1.31
C THR A 263 12.97 -2.01 0.18
N THR A 264 12.55 -3.27 0.04
CA THR A 264 13.05 -4.15 -1.02
C THR A 264 12.48 -3.78 -2.39
N LEU A 265 11.19 -3.43 -2.44
CA LEU A 265 10.55 -2.99 -3.67
C LEU A 265 11.16 -1.68 -4.17
N GLY A 266 11.47 -0.75 -3.25
CA GLY A 266 12.13 0.50 -3.59
C GLY A 266 13.52 0.29 -4.17
N ALA A 267 14.29 -0.68 -3.66
CA ALA A 267 15.58 -1.04 -4.25
C ALA A 267 15.41 -1.58 -5.68
N ALA A 268 14.44 -2.47 -5.90
CA ALA A 268 14.13 -3.02 -7.22
C ALA A 268 13.67 -1.93 -8.21
N ILE A 269 12.79 -1.01 -7.78
CA ILE A 269 12.34 0.12 -8.64
C ILE A 269 13.53 0.99 -9.06
N LYS A 270 14.47 1.29 -8.15
CA LYS A 270 15.67 2.06 -8.49
C LYS A 270 16.53 1.34 -9.53
N GLU A 271 16.71 0.04 -9.39
CA GLU A 271 17.47 -0.79 -10.34
C GLU A 271 16.78 -0.87 -11.71
N ILE A 272 15.45 -1.01 -11.73
CA ILE A 272 14.65 -0.94 -12.94
C ILE A 272 14.84 0.41 -13.64
N SER A 273 14.71 1.51 -12.91
CA SER A 273 14.89 2.85 -13.47
C SER A 273 16.30 3.06 -14.02
N TYR A 274 17.32 2.50 -13.36
CA TYR A 274 18.70 2.49 -13.85
C TYR A 274 18.81 1.78 -15.21
N TYR A 275 18.27 0.57 -15.33
CA TYR A 275 18.30 -0.18 -16.59
C TYR A 275 17.51 0.52 -17.70
N PHE A 276 16.38 1.15 -17.37
CA PHE A 276 15.61 1.92 -18.35
C PHE A 276 16.34 3.16 -18.86
N LEU A 277 17.06 3.88 -17.99
CA LEU A 277 17.90 4.99 -18.42
C LEU A 277 19.03 4.50 -19.34
N LYS A 278 19.69 3.40 -18.99
CA LYS A 278 20.70 2.78 -19.88
C LYS A 278 20.13 2.33 -21.22
N MET A 279 18.95 1.68 -21.22
CA MET A 279 18.29 1.27 -22.46
C MET A 279 17.94 2.49 -23.32
N ALA A 280 17.50 3.59 -22.70
CA ALA A 280 17.21 4.85 -23.37
C ALA A 280 18.47 5.48 -23.99
N GLU A 281 19.62 5.40 -23.32
CA GLU A 281 20.92 5.85 -23.86
C GLU A 281 21.37 4.99 -25.05
N VAL A 282 21.24 3.67 -24.96
CA VAL A 282 21.68 2.72 -26.00
C VAL A 282 20.80 2.79 -27.25
N HIS A 283 19.48 2.82 -27.08
CA HIS A 283 18.54 2.79 -28.20
C HIS A 283 18.16 4.19 -28.72
N GLY A 284 18.50 5.25 -27.97
CA GLY A 284 18.06 6.61 -28.23
C GLY A 284 16.60 6.83 -27.85
N VAL A 285 16.27 8.06 -27.41
CA VAL A 285 14.90 8.45 -27.13
C VAL A 285 14.38 9.36 -28.23
N ALA A 286 13.33 8.91 -28.92
CA ALA A 286 12.58 9.76 -29.83
C ALA A 286 11.56 10.59 -29.06
N ASN A 287 11.57 11.90 -29.26
CA ASN A 287 10.55 12.79 -28.73
C ASN A 287 9.30 12.76 -29.63
N VAL A 288 8.12 12.63 -29.02
CA VAL A 288 6.82 12.61 -29.71
C VAL A 288 6.53 13.97 -30.36
N GLU A 289 6.98 15.06 -29.75
CA GLU A 289 6.70 16.43 -30.22
C GLU A 289 7.57 16.84 -31.42
N THR A 290 8.78 16.27 -31.54
CA THR A 290 9.75 16.56 -32.61
C THR A 290 9.78 15.48 -33.68
N ARG A 291 8.69 14.71 -33.81
CA ARG A 291 8.50 13.66 -34.80
C ARG A 291 8.41 14.26 -36.23
N GLY A 292 9.57 14.63 -36.80
CA GLY A 292 9.70 15.21 -38.13
C GLY A 292 10.77 16.32 -38.28
N SER A 293 11.35 16.82 -37.20
CA SER A 293 12.52 17.72 -37.27
C SER A 293 13.82 16.89 -37.36
N SER A 294 14.85 17.49 -37.94
CA SER A 294 16.17 16.89 -38.16
C SER A 294 16.75 16.19 -36.92
N GLU A 295 17.65 15.22 -37.15
CA GLU A 295 18.34 14.36 -36.18
C GLU A 295 18.92 15.08 -34.94
N GLU A 296 19.09 16.40 -35.00
CA GLU A 296 19.62 17.25 -33.92
C GLU A 296 18.69 17.41 -32.69
N THR A 297 17.45 16.90 -32.75
CA THR A 297 16.48 16.99 -31.63
C THR A 297 16.10 15.64 -31.00
N ALA A 298 16.89 14.59 -31.24
CA ALA A 298 16.76 13.33 -30.52
C ALA A 298 17.25 13.50 -29.07
N GLY A 299 16.35 13.41 -28.08
CA GLY A 299 16.70 13.58 -26.67
C GLY A 299 15.50 13.43 -25.73
N LEU A 300 15.79 13.09 -24.47
CA LEU A 300 14.79 13.05 -23.40
C LEU A 300 14.41 14.50 -23.07
N LEU A 301 13.20 14.94 -23.43
CA LEU A 301 12.73 16.29 -23.12
C LEU A 301 12.34 16.36 -21.64
N LEU A 302 13.28 16.77 -20.82
CA LEU A 302 13.07 16.96 -19.39
C LEU A 302 12.55 18.38 -19.13
N PRO A 303 11.61 18.57 -18.18
CA PRO A 303 11.19 19.90 -17.78
C PRO A 303 12.41 20.68 -17.26
N PRO A 304 12.53 21.97 -17.58
CA PRO A 304 13.68 22.77 -17.19
C PRO A 304 13.78 22.84 -15.66
N ARG A 305 15.01 22.76 -15.13
CA ARG A 305 15.25 22.83 -13.69
C ARG A 305 15.54 24.27 -13.30
N LYS A 306 14.95 24.74 -12.19
CA LYS A 306 15.37 25.98 -11.53
C LYS A 306 16.74 25.74 -10.89
N VAL A 307 17.75 26.46 -11.34
CA VAL A 307 19.08 26.45 -10.72
C VAL A 307 19.26 27.78 -10.01
N GLU A 308 19.65 27.73 -8.73
CA GLU A 308 20.10 28.91 -8.01
C GLU A 308 21.39 29.40 -8.66
N THR A 309 21.32 30.55 -9.33
CA THR A 309 22.51 31.15 -9.89
C THR A 309 23.29 31.76 -8.74
N THR A 310 24.35 31.11 -8.29
CA THR A 310 25.32 31.75 -7.40
C THR A 310 25.94 32.89 -8.18
N VAL A 311 25.51 34.12 -7.92
CA VAL A 311 26.13 35.30 -8.51
C VAL A 311 27.60 35.28 -8.07
N PRO A 312 28.57 35.27 -8.99
CA PRO A 312 29.99 35.30 -8.63
C PRO A 312 30.24 36.47 -7.68
N SER A 313 30.81 36.21 -6.50
CA SER A 313 30.98 37.21 -5.43
C SER A 313 31.77 38.46 -5.90
N GLU A 314 32.51 38.37 -6.99
CA GLU A 314 33.24 39.51 -7.60
C GLU A 314 32.31 40.61 -8.14
N LEU A 315 31.08 40.28 -8.57
CA LEU A 315 30.11 41.28 -9.03
C LEU A 315 29.40 42.02 -7.88
N LEU A 316 29.42 41.46 -6.66
CA LEU A 316 28.88 42.11 -5.46
C LEU A 316 29.87 43.11 -4.84
N GLN A 317 31.13 43.13 -5.27
CA GLN A 317 32.16 44.01 -4.70
C GLN A 317 32.31 45.36 -5.43
N ARG A 318 31.60 45.59 -6.55
CA ARG A 318 31.56 46.90 -7.21
C ARG A 318 30.36 47.71 -6.73
N VAL A 319 30.32 48.02 -5.44
CA VAL A 319 29.51 49.15 -4.97
C VAL A 319 30.34 50.42 -5.23
N PRO A 320 29.90 51.35 -6.09
CA PRO A 320 30.57 52.64 -6.22
C PRO A 320 30.48 53.37 -4.88
N GLU A 321 31.63 53.82 -4.35
CA GLU A 321 31.73 54.66 -3.15
C GLU A 321 31.06 56.02 -3.42
N GLY A 322 29.75 56.07 -3.24
CA GLY A 322 28.96 57.30 -3.18
C GLY A 322 28.92 57.84 -1.74
N PRO A 323 28.74 59.15 -1.55
CA PRO A 323 28.84 59.80 -0.24
C PRO A 323 27.74 59.30 0.70
N ALA A 324 28.16 58.93 1.90
CA ALA A 324 27.36 58.38 2.99
C ALA A 324 26.13 59.24 3.29
N MET A 325 24.94 58.70 3.02
CA MET A 325 23.71 59.10 3.71
C MET A 325 23.30 58.00 4.69
N ASP A 326 23.05 58.46 5.91
CA ASP A 326 22.78 57.71 7.12
C ASP A 326 21.33 57.18 7.09
N SER A 327 21.12 55.99 6.53
CA SER A 327 19.80 55.34 6.56
C SER A 327 19.88 53.83 6.66
N GLY A 328 20.10 53.34 7.89
CA GLY A 328 19.67 52.03 8.41
C GLY A 328 20.27 50.76 7.76
N PRO A 329 20.35 49.63 8.50
CA PRO A 329 20.84 48.38 7.95
C PRO A 329 19.77 47.77 7.03
N ALA A 330 19.72 48.23 5.79
CA ALA A 330 19.00 47.56 4.72
C ALA A 330 19.81 46.33 4.28
N GLU A 331 19.72 45.26 5.07
CA GLU A 331 19.89 43.90 4.57
C GLU A 331 18.75 43.65 3.57
N LEU A 332 18.89 44.21 2.36
CA LEU A 332 18.21 43.68 1.18
C LEU A 332 18.80 42.30 0.96
N ALA A 333 18.19 41.29 1.60
CA ALA A 333 18.35 39.90 1.26
C ALA A 333 18.06 39.79 -0.24
N ALA A 334 19.13 39.77 -1.05
CA ALA A 334 19.03 39.64 -2.49
C ALA A 334 18.24 38.37 -2.77
N LYS A 335 17.02 38.51 -3.29
CA LYS A 335 16.19 37.37 -3.69
C LYS A 335 17.08 36.48 -4.57
N PRO A 336 17.25 35.18 -4.25
CA PRO A 336 18.08 34.30 -5.07
C PRO A 336 17.63 34.39 -6.51
N ASN A 337 18.56 34.70 -7.41
CA ASN A 337 18.26 34.89 -8.81
C ASN A 337 18.23 33.51 -9.46
N TYR A 338 17.05 33.01 -9.79
CA TYR A 338 16.88 31.69 -10.39
C TYR A 338 16.99 31.79 -11.91
N THR A 339 17.80 30.94 -12.52
CA THR A 339 17.82 30.76 -13.97
C THR A 339 17.27 29.37 -14.31
N TRP A 340 16.48 29.30 -15.38
CA TRP A 340 15.98 28.03 -15.91
C TRP A 340 17.09 27.43 -16.76
N ALA A 341 17.69 26.35 -16.28
CA ALA A 341 18.69 25.61 -17.04
C ALA A 341 18.03 24.41 -17.76
N PRO A 342 18.43 24.09 -19.00
CA PRO A 342 18.03 22.85 -19.65
C PRO A 342 18.47 21.68 -18.76
N HIS A 343 17.55 20.76 -18.49
CA HIS A 343 17.80 19.62 -17.63
C HIS A 343 18.44 18.53 -18.49
N GLU A 344 19.74 18.32 -18.31
CA GLU A 344 20.42 17.18 -18.93
C GLU A 344 19.98 15.90 -18.20
N PRO A 345 19.79 14.77 -18.93
CA PRO A 345 19.63 13.48 -18.28
C PRO A 345 20.80 13.28 -17.34
N GLY A 346 20.52 13.12 -16.05
CA GLY A 346 21.58 12.80 -15.09
C GLY A 346 22.29 11.52 -15.54
N ASN A 347 23.60 11.42 -15.28
CA ASN A 347 24.34 10.16 -15.46
C ASN A 347 23.51 9.01 -14.87
N ALA A 348 23.52 7.83 -15.50
CA ALA A 348 22.78 6.66 -14.99
C ALA A 348 23.02 6.37 -13.49
N ASN A 349 24.12 6.83 -12.90
CA ASN A 349 24.39 6.81 -11.46
C ASN A 349 23.65 7.89 -10.62
N ALA A 350 22.67 8.59 -11.19
CA ALA A 350 21.93 9.64 -10.51
C ALA A 350 21.18 9.07 -9.30
N TYR A 351 21.18 9.82 -8.20
CA TYR A 351 20.48 9.46 -6.98
C TYR A 351 18.96 9.49 -7.22
N ILE A 352 18.36 8.33 -7.49
CA ILE A 352 16.91 8.18 -7.59
C ILE A 352 16.35 8.11 -6.17
N GLU A 353 15.58 9.13 -5.81
CA GLU A 353 14.77 9.14 -4.59
C GLU A 353 13.34 8.69 -4.91
N LEU A 354 12.80 7.83 -4.05
CA LEU A 354 11.45 7.33 -4.19
C LEU A 354 10.61 7.95 -3.08
N ASP A 355 9.62 8.73 -3.48
CA ASP A 355 8.59 9.21 -2.56
C ASP A 355 7.40 8.25 -2.60
N TRP A 356 7.02 7.74 -1.44
CA TRP A 356 5.90 6.81 -1.31
C TRP A 356 4.67 7.58 -0.86
N PRO A 357 3.52 7.41 -1.53
CA PRO A 357 2.30 8.06 -1.07
C PRO A 357 1.91 7.58 0.33
N SER A 358 1.23 8.48 1.05
CA SER A 358 0.57 8.14 2.31
C SER A 358 -0.37 6.94 2.11
N TYR A 359 -0.41 6.04 3.09
CA TYR A 359 -1.35 4.91 3.08
C TYR A 359 -2.81 5.37 3.12
N TRP A 360 -3.07 6.52 3.74
CA TRP A 360 -4.39 7.07 3.93
C TRP A 360 -4.49 8.42 3.24
N SER A 361 -5.52 8.58 2.42
CA SER A 361 -5.99 9.89 2.02
C SER A 361 -6.65 10.54 3.24
N PRO A 362 -6.23 11.75 3.64
CA PRO A 362 -6.83 12.43 4.78
C PRO A 362 -8.31 12.69 4.51
N THR A 363 -9.16 12.42 5.50
CA THR A 363 -10.59 12.74 5.36
C THR A 363 -10.80 14.26 5.32
N PRO A 364 -11.84 14.79 4.67
CA PRO A 364 -12.10 16.23 4.64
C PRO A 364 -12.17 16.85 6.04
N GLN A 365 -12.68 16.11 7.03
CA GLN A 365 -12.71 16.55 8.42
C GLN A 365 -11.31 16.66 9.04
N GLN A 366 -10.42 15.71 8.77
CA GLN A 366 -9.02 15.78 9.23
C GLN A 366 -8.27 16.94 8.56
N VAL A 367 -8.51 17.17 7.26
CA VAL A 367 -7.96 18.33 6.55
C VAL A 367 -8.41 19.63 7.21
N MET A 368 -9.70 19.79 7.51
CA MET A 368 -10.21 20.99 8.21
C MET A 368 -9.63 21.14 9.62
N GLN A 369 -9.55 20.06 10.40
CA GLN A 369 -8.95 20.09 11.73
C GLN A 369 -7.47 20.48 11.69
N MET A 370 -6.74 19.98 10.70
CA MET A 370 -5.33 20.29 10.51
C MET A 370 -5.11 21.72 10.01
N ALA A 371 -5.92 22.20 9.07
CA ALA A 371 -5.91 23.59 8.62
C ALA A 371 -6.18 24.55 9.79
N ASN A 372 -7.16 24.23 10.64
CA ASN A 372 -7.44 25.01 11.85
C ASN A 372 -6.26 24.97 12.84
N ALA A 373 -5.67 23.79 13.07
CA ALA A 373 -4.51 23.65 13.95
C ALA A 373 -3.28 24.43 13.43
N MET A 374 -3.04 24.41 12.12
CA MET A 374 -1.99 25.19 11.47
C MET A 374 -2.27 26.69 11.51
N GLY A 375 -3.54 27.10 11.34
CA GLY A 375 -3.96 28.49 11.54
C GLY A 375 -3.67 28.99 12.95
N VAL A 376 -3.98 28.18 13.97
CA VAL A 376 -3.65 28.51 15.37
C VAL A 376 -2.13 28.53 15.61
N ALA A 377 -1.37 27.63 15.01
CA ALA A 377 0.08 27.57 15.17
C ALA A 377 0.84 28.73 14.49
N THR A 378 0.23 29.35 13.48
CA THR A 378 0.78 30.50 12.74
C THR A 378 0.30 31.84 13.29
N GLN A 379 -0.84 31.88 14.00
CA GLN A 379 -1.38 33.07 14.64
C GLN A 379 -0.86 33.23 16.08
N GLY A 380 -0.50 34.46 16.48
CA GLY A 380 0.00 34.76 17.83
C GLY A 380 1.54 34.71 17.93
N LYS A 381 2.08 33.88 18.83
CA LYS A 381 3.53 33.59 18.88
C LYS A 381 3.78 32.39 17.97
N PRO A 382 4.23 32.60 16.71
CA PRO A 382 4.28 31.54 15.72
C PRO A 382 5.27 30.46 16.16
N VAL A 383 4.80 29.22 16.26
CA VAL A 383 5.65 28.05 16.48
C VAL A 383 6.21 27.56 15.13
N ILE A 384 5.50 27.84 14.04
CA ILE A 384 5.84 27.44 12.67
C ILE A 384 5.61 28.63 11.74
N THR A 385 6.47 28.80 10.73
CA THR A 385 6.32 29.82 9.67
C THR A 385 5.10 29.52 8.80
N LYS A 386 4.44 30.56 8.26
CA LYS A 386 3.31 30.41 7.32
C LYS A 386 3.67 29.53 6.11
N GLU A 387 4.85 29.71 5.53
CA GLU A 387 5.32 28.91 4.39
C GLU A 387 5.44 27.41 4.71
N SER A 388 6.04 27.07 5.86
CA SER A 388 6.13 25.67 6.31
C SER A 388 4.76 25.05 6.60
N ALA A 389 3.79 25.84 7.08
CA ALA A 389 2.43 25.38 7.30
C ALA A 389 1.72 25.10 5.98
N THR A 390 1.81 26.01 5.02
CA THR A 390 1.23 25.85 3.67
C THR A 390 1.86 24.70 2.92
N ARG A 391 3.20 24.57 2.95
CA ARG A 391 3.91 23.42 2.36
C ARG A 391 3.40 22.09 2.90
N LYS A 392 3.18 21.98 4.22
CA LYS A 392 2.65 20.76 4.84
C LYS A 392 1.19 20.47 4.46
N ILE A 393 0.35 21.51 4.31
CA ILE A 393 -1.04 21.32 3.88
C ILE A 393 -1.10 20.94 2.39
N ALA A 394 -0.31 21.59 1.53
CA ALA A 394 -0.22 21.29 0.11
C ALA A 394 0.23 19.83 -0.12
N GLN A 395 1.27 19.38 0.60
CA GLN A 395 1.71 17.98 0.59
C GLN A 395 0.58 17.00 0.96
N MET A 396 -0.27 17.34 1.92
CA MET A 396 -1.40 16.48 2.30
C MET A 396 -2.53 16.44 1.28
N LEU A 397 -2.69 17.52 0.52
CA LEU A 397 -3.68 17.63 -0.55
C LEU A 397 -3.16 17.12 -1.89
N ASN A 398 -1.90 16.65 -1.94
CA ASN A 398 -1.21 16.25 -3.16
C ASN A 398 -1.17 17.39 -4.21
N ILE A 399 -1.00 18.62 -3.73
CA ILE A 399 -0.79 19.84 -4.51
C ILE A 399 0.70 20.19 -4.43
N ASP A 400 1.29 20.69 -5.52
CA ASP A 400 2.69 21.12 -5.51
C ASP A 400 2.90 22.22 -4.46
N PRO A 401 3.68 21.96 -3.39
CA PRO A 401 3.87 22.93 -2.33
C PRO A 401 4.62 24.19 -2.78
N GLU A 402 5.46 24.11 -3.81
CA GLU A 402 6.19 25.28 -4.28
C GLU A 402 5.29 26.26 -5.01
N GLU A 403 4.36 25.73 -5.82
CA GLU A 403 3.37 26.52 -6.52
C GLU A 403 2.45 27.26 -5.55
N GLU A 404 1.98 26.57 -4.51
CA GLU A 404 1.08 27.17 -3.52
C GLU A 404 1.75 28.26 -2.68
N VAL A 405 3.01 28.06 -2.28
CA VAL A 405 3.78 29.10 -1.57
C VAL A 405 4.00 30.32 -2.47
N LYS A 406 4.22 30.12 -3.77
CA LYS A 406 4.35 31.21 -4.73
C LYS A 406 3.05 32.01 -4.87
N LEU A 407 1.91 31.31 -5.02
CA LEU A 407 0.60 31.94 -5.11
C LEU A 407 0.28 32.79 -3.87
N MET A 408 0.55 32.27 -2.66
CA MET A 408 0.41 33.07 -1.43
C MET A 408 1.31 34.31 -1.41
N GLY A 409 2.52 34.21 -1.97
CA GLY A 409 3.44 35.35 -2.08
C GLY A 409 2.88 36.44 -2.99
N GLU A 410 2.38 36.06 -4.16
CA GLU A 410 1.76 36.96 -5.15
C GLU A 410 0.49 37.61 -4.59
N GLU A 411 -0.38 36.84 -3.93
CA GLU A 411 -1.57 37.37 -3.25
C GLU A 411 -1.22 38.33 -2.11
N GLY A 412 -0.17 38.02 -1.34
CA GLY A 412 0.32 38.88 -0.26
C GLY A 412 0.87 40.22 -0.78
N GLU A 413 1.62 40.20 -1.88
CA GLU A 413 2.10 41.42 -2.54
C GLU A 413 0.93 42.25 -3.08
N HIS A 414 -0.07 41.62 -3.69
CA HIS A 414 -1.27 42.29 -4.18
C HIS A 414 -2.09 42.92 -3.04
N GLN A 415 -2.25 42.21 -1.92
CA GLN A 415 -2.98 42.70 -0.74
C GLN A 415 -2.24 43.85 -0.04
N MET A 416 -0.92 43.80 0.06
CA MET A 416 -0.11 44.90 0.60
C MET A 416 -0.16 46.12 -0.32
N GLY A 417 -0.14 45.91 -1.64
CA GLY A 417 -0.36 46.97 -2.63
C GLY A 417 -1.72 47.64 -2.48
N GLN A 418 -2.80 46.88 -2.29
CA GLN A 418 -4.14 47.42 -2.03
C GLN A 418 -4.22 48.20 -0.71
N LEU A 419 -3.61 47.69 0.38
CA LEU A 419 -3.56 48.38 1.67
C LEU A 419 -2.76 49.70 1.60
N MET A 420 -1.63 49.73 0.89
CA MET A 420 -0.90 50.97 0.65
C MET A 420 -1.70 51.96 -0.20
N ASN A 421 -2.53 51.47 -1.13
CA ASN A 421 -3.39 52.33 -1.94
C ASN A 421 -4.56 52.91 -1.12
N LEU A 422 -5.16 52.12 -0.23
CA LEU A 422 -6.19 52.57 0.72
C LEU A 422 -5.64 53.56 1.76
N GLY A 423 -4.43 53.33 2.28
CA GLY A 423 -3.77 54.28 3.19
C GLY A 423 -3.44 55.64 2.53
N LYS A 424 -3.20 55.66 1.21
CA LYS A 424 -3.05 56.91 0.46
C LYS A 424 -4.38 57.66 0.25
N VAL A 425 -5.48 56.94 0.10
CA VAL A 425 -6.83 57.55 -0.02
C VAL A 425 -7.31 58.13 1.31
N GLN A 426 -6.91 57.55 2.44
CA GLN A 426 -7.30 58.06 3.76
C GLN A 426 -6.49 59.31 4.18
N ASN A 427 -5.21 59.40 3.80
CA ASN A 427 -4.43 60.64 3.97
C ASN A 427 -4.88 61.79 3.05
N THR A 428 -5.68 61.54 2.01
CA THR A 428 -6.27 62.60 1.18
C THR A 428 -7.64 63.08 1.66
N LEU A 429 -8.21 62.47 2.71
CA LEU A 429 -9.52 62.85 3.26
C LEU A 429 -9.45 63.57 4.62
N ASP A 430 -8.27 63.64 5.25
CA ASP A 430 -8.07 64.37 6.52
C ASP A 430 -7.55 65.81 6.31
N GLU A 431 -7.47 66.31 5.06
CA GLU A 431 -7.03 67.69 4.74
C GLU A 431 -8.11 68.63 4.18
N GLU A 432 -9.37 68.18 3.99
CA GLU A 432 -10.45 69.07 3.53
C GLU A 432 -11.69 69.03 4.44
N ASP A 433 -11.87 70.19 5.08
CA ASP A 433 -13.12 70.85 5.42
C ASP A 433 -13.78 70.57 6.78
N GLY A 434 -13.61 71.58 7.64
CA GLY A 434 -14.55 71.94 8.69
C GLY A 434 -15.74 72.73 8.16
N GLU A 435 -16.77 72.75 9.01
CA GLU A 435 -17.91 73.67 9.04
C GLU A 435 -18.78 73.78 7.77
N ASP A 436 -19.97 73.16 7.78
CA ASP A 436 -21.19 73.97 7.84
C ASP A 436 -22.47 73.19 8.19
N THR A 437 -23.44 74.00 8.64
CA THR A 437 -24.66 73.80 9.42
C THR A 437 -25.92 73.33 8.67
N PHE A 438 -26.86 72.71 9.44
CA PHE A 438 -28.35 72.70 9.33
C PHE A 438 -28.94 72.10 8.01
N ASP A 439 -30.10 71.42 7.95
CA ASP A 439 -31.33 71.42 8.74
C ASP A 439 -32.16 70.16 8.40
N ASP A 440 -33.20 69.94 9.21
CA ASP A 440 -34.21 68.87 9.21
C ASP A 440 -34.85 68.45 7.86
N GLU A 441 -35.22 67.17 7.72
CA GLU A 441 -36.62 66.77 7.43
C GLU A 441 -36.85 65.24 7.51
N GLU A 442 -38.04 64.91 8.02
CA GLU A 442 -38.59 63.59 8.33
C GLU A 442 -38.76 62.66 7.11
N GLY A 443 -38.70 61.35 7.34
CA GLY A 443 -39.13 60.36 6.35
C GLY A 443 -39.05 58.91 6.84
N SER A 444 -40.19 58.37 7.25
CA SER A 444 -40.44 57.03 7.78
C SER A 444 -40.27 55.86 6.79
N ARG A 445 -39.84 54.69 7.30
CA ARG A 445 -40.31 53.31 7.00
C ARG A 445 -39.34 52.30 7.62
N GLU A 446 -39.67 51.60 8.70
CA GLU A 446 -40.47 50.34 8.79
C GLU A 446 -39.87 49.12 8.07
N GLU A 447 -39.67 48.05 8.88
CA GLU A 447 -39.64 46.61 8.54
C GLU A 447 -38.31 46.08 7.91
N ASP A 448 -37.61 45.04 8.39
CA ASP A 448 -38.02 43.79 9.04
C ASP A 448 -36.92 43.19 9.96
N GLU A 449 -37.29 42.84 11.20
CA GLU A 449 -36.61 41.86 12.05
C GLU A 449 -37.37 40.53 11.98
N GLU A 450 -36.79 39.47 11.38
CA GLU A 450 -37.11 38.11 11.85
C GLU A 450 -36.10 37.05 11.36
N LYS A 451 -35.89 36.05 12.22
CA LYS A 451 -35.10 34.80 12.07
C LYS A 451 -33.63 34.89 12.51
N ASN A 452 -33.34 34.42 13.73
CA ASN A 452 -33.07 33.00 13.95
C ASN A 452 -32.60 32.73 15.41
N LYS A 453 -33.54 32.51 16.34
CA LYS A 453 -33.25 32.00 17.70
C LYS A 453 -33.73 30.54 17.81
N LEU A 454 -32.90 29.59 17.39
CA LEU A 454 -33.05 28.17 17.74
C LEU A 454 -31.67 27.51 17.87
N LEU A 455 -31.02 27.74 19.02
CA LEU A 455 -29.93 26.86 19.49
C LEU A 455 -30.21 26.48 20.95
N GLY A 456 -30.73 25.26 21.10
CA GLY A 456 -30.86 24.58 22.39
C GLY A 456 -29.49 24.29 22.99
N LYS A 457 -29.28 24.73 24.22
CA LYS A 457 -28.07 24.44 25.01
C LYS A 457 -28.00 22.94 25.36
N PRO A 458 -26.88 22.24 25.12
CA PRO A 458 -26.69 20.90 25.67
C PRO A 458 -26.30 20.95 27.16
N LYS A 459 -26.93 20.08 27.96
CA LYS A 459 -26.67 19.91 29.40
C LYS A 459 -25.25 19.38 29.67
N PRO A 460 -24.57 19.80 30.74
CA PRO A 460 -23.24 19.30 31.09
C PRO A 460 -23.31 17.85 31.61
N LYS A 461 -22.49 16.96 31.04
CA LYS A 461 -22.28 15.59 31.53
C LYS A 461 -21.50 15.62 32.85
N LYS A 462 -21.96 14.84 33.83
CA LYS A 462 -21.34 14.65 35.16
C LYS A 462 -19.89 14.17 35.02
N LYS A 463 -18.95 14.94 35.59
CA LYS A 463 -17.56 14.50 35.83
C LYS A 463 -17.57 13.31 36.80
N VAL A 464 -17.09 12.15 36.34
CA VAL A 464 -16.71 11.05 37.23
C VAL A 464 -15.28 11.32 37.68
N THR A 465 -15.13 11.66 38.95
CA THR A 465 -13.83 11.80 39.62
C THR A 465 -13.23 10.40 39.84
N MET A 466 -12.11 10.10 39.19
CA MET A 466 -11.35 8.90 39.52
C MET A 466 -10.66 9.07 40.88
N THR A 467 -10.99 8.20 41.81
CA THR A 467 -10.31 8.08 43.10
C THR A 467 -8.93 7.44 42.88
N PRO A 468 -7.83 7.98 43.47
CA PRO A 468 -6.50 7.42 43.26
C PRO A 468 -6.39 6.02 43.90
N LEU A 469 -5.85 5.07 43.14
CA LEU A 469 -5.52 3.72 43.59
C LEU A 469 -4.47 3.78 44.70
N GLY A 470 -4.78 3.16 45.84
CA GLY A 470 -3.88 3.01 46.97
C GLY A 470 -2.61 2.24 46.60
N LYS A 471 -1.49 2.62 47.25
CA LYS A 471 -0.17 2.03 47.03
C LYS A 471 -0.17 0.52 47.37
N CYS A 472 0.11 -0.34 46.38
CA CYS A 472 0.32 -1.79 46.53
C CYS A 472 1.70 -2.01 47.17
N SER A 473 1.79 -2.59 48.37
CA SER A 473 3.05 -2.84 49.10
C SER A 473 3.71 -4.20 48.77
N HIS A 474 3.42 -4.76 47.59
CA HIS A 474 3.96 -6.07 47.17
C HIS A 474 5.27 -5.91 46.38
N PRO A 475 6.31 -6.74 46.65
CA PRO A 475 7.66 -6.58 46.08
C PRO A 475 7.79 -6.99 44.60
N ASN A 476 6.74 -7.50 43.96
CA ASN A 476 6.79 -7.95 42.56
C ASN A 476 5.71 -7.27 41.68
N PRO A 477 6.09 -6.39 40.73
CA PRO A 477 5.16 -5.60 39.94
C PRO A 477 4.33 -6.40 38.93
N ALA A 478 4.75 -7.61 38.55
CA ALA A 478 4.00 -8.47 37.64
C ALA A 478 2.73 -9.07 38.30
N GLU A 479 2.77 -9.35 39.60
CA GLU A 479 1.65 -9.96 40.32
C GLU A 479 0.56 -8.95 40.72
N CYS A 480 0.89 -7.68 41.04
CA CYS A 480 -0.14 -6.65 41.27
C CYS A 480 -0.97 -6.40 39.98
N ARG A 481 -0.39 -6.56 38.77
CA ARG A 481 -1.14 -6.43 37.50
C ARG A 481 -2.17 -7.54 37.30
N ILE A 482 -1.81 -8.79 37.63
CA ILE A 482 -2.72 -9.94 37.47
C ILE A 482 -3.89 -9.85 38.47
N HIS A 483 -3.64 -9.40 39.70
CA HIS A 483 -4.70 -9.20 40.69
C HIS A 483 -5.64 -8.02 40.33
N GLY A 484 -5.11 -6.93 39.77
CA GLY A 484 -5.92 -5.80 39.30
C GLY A 484 -6.88 -6.18 38.17
N ILE A 485 -6.41 -6.98 37.21
CA ILE A 485 -7.22 -7.46 36.08
C ILE A 485 -8.33 -8.41 36.56
N LYS A 486 -8.03 -9.33 37.49
CA LYS A 486 -9.04 -10.22 38.09
C LYS A 486 -10.10 -9.47 38.90
N ALA A 487 -9.74 -8.36 39.56
CA ALA A 487 -10.69 -7.52 40.29
C ALA A 487 -11.62 -6.74 39.34
N GLN A 488 -11.09 -6.21 38.23
CA GLN A 488 -11.90 -5.55 37.19
C GLN A 488 -12.87 -6.53 36.50
N GLN A 489 -12.42 -7.76 36.20
CA GLN A 489 -13.30 -8.78 35.60
C GLN A 489 -14.44 -9.20 36.54
N ARG A 490 -14.20 -9.29 37.86
CA ARG A 490 -15.25 -9.56 38.85
C ARG A 490 -16.25 -8.40 39.00
N ALA A 491 -15.80 -7.15 38.84
CA ALA A 491 -16.68 -5.99 38.88
C ALA A 491 -17.58 -5.89 37.64
N LEU A 492 -17.07 -6.27 36.47
CA LEU A 492 -17.84 -6.37 35.23
C LEU A 492 -18.88 -7.51 35.29
N GLN A 493 -18.51 -8.69 35.76
CA GLN A 493 -19.45 -9.82 35.91
C GLN A 493 -20.58 -9.57 36.93
N LYS A 494 -20.38 -8.67 37.90
CA LYS A 494 -21.45 -8.25 38.84
C LYS A 494 -22.43 -7.25 38.24
N LYS A 495 -22.06 -6.51 37.18
CA LYS A 495 -22.96 -5.56 36.51
C LYS A 495 -23.97 -6.23 35.58
N ASP A 496 -23.62 -7.36 34.98
CA ASP A 496 -24.50 -8.05 34.02
C ASP A 496 -25.54 -8.97 34.67
N LYS A 497 -25.38 -9.33 35.95
CA LYS A 497 -26.39 -10.13 36.69
C LYS A 497 -27.57 -9.30 37.24
N GLY A 498 -27.63 -8.00 36.95
CA GLY A 498 -28.62 -7.07 37.51
C GLY A 498 -29.76 -6.66 36.57
N LYS A 499 -29.87 -7.22 35.36
CA LYS A 499 -30.96 -6.90 34.42
C LYS A 499 -31.50 -8.15 33.74
N ALA A 500 -32.59 -8.67 34.31
CA ALA A 500 -33.62 -9.41 33.59
C ALA A 500 -34.94 -8.62 33.79
N PRO A 501 -35.91 -8.71 32.85
CA PRO A 501 -37.17 -7.96 32.92
C PRO A 501 -37.98 -8.21 34.19
#